data_AF-A0A948GMZ5-F1
#
_entry.id   AF-A0A948GMZ5-F1
#
_cell.length_a   1.000
_cell.length_b   1.000
_cell.length_c   1.000
_cell.angle_alpha   90.00
_cell.angle_beta   90.00
_cell.angle_gamma   90.00
#
_symmetry.space_group_name_H-M   'P 1'
#
loop_
_entity.id
_entity.type
_entity.pdbx_description
1 polymer ?
#
loop_
_entity_poly.entity_id
_entity_poly.type
_entity_poly.pdbx_seq_one_letter_code
_entity_poly.pdbx_strand_id
1 'polypeptide(L)'
;MPITPFHFGPGLLFKGITRPVSLSAFVVANCAIDIEPIVAFLLTGDPMHRFMHTYLGVTLAAIVTALFAKQPVEWGLRYWNSKLSPGQARWLGCAETVSLPSFWIGALIGAWSHIWLDAFMHIDVQPWSPFNPGNSQQGLISMEALHVLCLLGGVLGLLLLSWKHWVRTSPYYPTIKKWIWWTIGYGLLIYIGYFYYSLATGRERVT
;
A
#
# COMPACT_ATOMS: atom_id res chain seq x y z
N MET A 1 -13.57 -9.69 -10.62
CA MET A 1 -13.04 -10.99 -10.14
C MET A 1 -13.22 -10.97 -8.63
N PRO A 2 -13.69 -12.03 -7.96
CA PRO A 2 -14.18 -11.93 -6.59
C PRO A 2 -13.09 -11.74 -5.52
N ILE A 3 -11.82 -11.74 -5.92
CA ILE A 3 -10.69 -11.38 -5.06
C ILE A 3 -9.79 -10.44 -5.86
N THR A 4 -9.25 -9.44 -5.19
CA THR A 4 -8.41 -8.39 -5.76
C THR A 4 -6.90 -8.57 -5.49
N PRO A 5 -6.23 -9.66 -5.92
CA PRO A 5 -4.81 -9.86 -5.63
C PRO A 5 -3.93 -8.75 -6.23
N PHE A 6 -4.37 -8.12 -7.32
CA PHE A 6 -3.70 -6.96 -7.90
C PHE A 6 -3.65 -5.76 -6.94
N HIS A 7 -4.66 -5.57 -6.09
CA HIS A 7 -4.71 -4.44 -5.15
C HIS A 7 -3.63 -4.51 -4.07
N PHE A 8 -3.03 -5.68 -3.84
CA PHE A 8 -1.91 -5.82 -2.92
C PHE A 8 -0.62 -5.17 -3.44
N GLY A 9 -0.52 -4.92 -4.75
CA GLY A 9 0.61 -4.25 -5.38
C GLY A 9 0.84 -2.84 -4.81
N PRO A 10 -0.16 -1.94 -4.86
CA PRO A 10 -0.10 -0.65 -4.16
C PRO A 10 0.21 -0.78 -2.66
N GLY A 11 -0.33 -1.80 -1.97
CA GLY A 11 -0.02 -2.07 -0.57
C GLY A 11 1.48 -2.32 -0.32
N LEU A 12 2.11 -3.13 -1.18
CA LEU A 12 3.57 -3.36 -1.15
C LEU A 12 4.34 -2.07 -1.40
N LEU A 13 3.90 -1.23 -2.34
CA LEU A 13 4.51 0.07 -2.61
C LEU A 13 4.43 1.00 -1.39
N PHE A 14 3.24 1.15 -0.80
CA PHE A 14 3.04 1.98 0.39
C PHE A 14 3.91 1.52 1.57
N LYS A 15 4.03 0.21 1.78
CA LYS A 15 4.94 -0.39 2.78
C LYS A 15 6.42 -0.12 2.44
N GLY A 16 6.75 -0.17 1.15
CA GLY A 16 8.07 0.11 0.61
C GLY A 16 8.48 1.57 0.74
N ILE A 17 7.56 2.52 0.67
CA ILE A 17 7.85 3.97 0.79
C ILE A 17 7.80 4.39 2.26
N THR A 18 6.73 4.07 2.97
CA THR A 18 6.43 4.60 4.29
C THR A 18 6.57 3.52 5.37
N ARG A 19 7.17 3.88 6.52
CA ARG A 19 7.31 2.94 7.66
C ARG A 19 5.99 2.57 8.36
N PRO A 20 5.01 3.47 8.55
CA PRO A 20 3.89 3.21 9.43
C PRO A 20 2.80 2.33 8.80
N VAL A 21 2.90 1.88 7.55
CA VAL A 21 1.83 1.06 6.95
C VAL A 21 1.97 -0.40 7.38
N SER A 22 0.91 -1.01 7.89
CA SER A 22 0.83 -2.47 8.06
C SER A 22 0.32 -3.12 6.79
N LEU A 23 1.18 -3.87 6.09
CA LEU A 23 0.79 -4.60 4.88
C LEU A 23 -0.26 -5.68 5.20
N SER A 24 -0.14 -6.38 6.32
CA SER A 24 -1.13 -7.39 6.72
C SER A 24 -2.50 -6.79 7.00
N ALA A 25 -2.58 -5.60 7.62
CA ALA A 25 -3.85 -4.92 7.83
C ALA A 25 -4.46 -4.42 6.50
N PHE A 26 -3.61 -3.92 5.59
CA PHE A 26 -4.01 -3.53 4.25
C PHE A 26 -4.67 -4.70 3.50
N VAL A 27 -4.01 -5.87 3.51
CA VAL A 27 -4.49 -7.09 2.85
C VAL A 27 -5.80 -7.56 3.48
N VAL A 28 -5.87 -7.64 4.81
CA VAL A 28 -7.11 -8.09 5.49
C VAL A 28 -8.28 -7.14 5.21
N ALA A 29 -8.05 -5.82 5.17
CA ALA A 29 -9.10 -4.86 4.84
C ALA A 29 -9.65 -5.08 3.41
N ASN A 30 -8.76 -5.29 2.42
CA ASN A 30 -9.17 -5.61 1.05
C ASN A 30 -9.99 -6.91 1.01
N CYS A 31 -9.48 -7.98 1.63
CA CYS A 31 -10.20 -9.25 1.70
C CYS A 31 -11.56 -9.12 2.40
N ALA A 32 -11.66 -8.31 3.45
CA ALA A 32 -12.90 -8.10 4.19
C ALA A 32 -13.97 -7.38 3.35
N ILE A 33 -13.56 -6.47 2.47
CA ILE A 33 -14.46 -5.79 1.53
C ILE A 33 -14.95 -6.77 0.45
N ASP A 34 -14.04 -7.56 -0.11
CA ASP A 34 -14.32 -8.58 -1.13
C ASP A 34 -15.26 -9.71 -0.64
N ILE A 35 -15.49 -9.86 0.67
CA ILE A 35 -16.50 -10.79 1.20
C ILE A 35 -17.89 -10.49 0.61
N GLU A 36 -18.23 -9.22 0.37
CA GLU A 36 -19.53 -8.83 -0.21
C GLU A 36 -19.78 -9.46 -1.60
N PRO A 37 -18.96 -9.19 -2.63
CA PRO A 37 -19.18 -9.77 -3.96
C PRO A 37 -18.97 -11.30 -3.97
N ILE A 38 -18.12 -11.86 -3.10
CA ILE A 38 -18.01 -13.32 -2.93
C ILE A 38 -19.34 -13.90 -2.46
N VAL A 39 -19.91 -13.36 -1.37
CA VAL A 39 -21.18 -13.84 -0.81
C VAL A 39 -22.32 -13.63 -1.80
N ALA A 40 -22.36 -12.48 -2.49
CA ALA A 40 -23.34 -12.22 -3.54
C ALA A 40 -23.25 -13.29 -4.64
N PHE A 41 -22.04 -13.58 -5.15
CA PHE A 41 -21.82 -14.61 -6.17
C PHE A 41 -22.27 -15.99 -5.70
N LEU A 42 -21.94 -16.38 -4.46
CA LEU A 42 -22.32 -17.68 -3.90
C LEU A 42 -23.83 -17.83 -3.74
N LEU A 43 -24.56 -16.74 -3.49
CA LEU A 43 -26.01 -16.76 -3.28
C LEU A 43 -26.83 -16.56 -4.55
N THR A 44 -26.35 -15.74 -5.49
CA THR A 44 -27.14 -15.30 -6.66
C THR A 44 -26.49 -15.62 -8.00
N GLY A 45 -25.25 -16.09 -8.01
CA GLY A 45 -24.47 -16.33 -9.25
C GLY A 45 -23.89 -15.05 -9.87
N ASP A 46 -24.04 -13.90 -9.22
CA ASP A 46 -23.61 -12.58 -9.72
C ASP A 46 -22.78 -11.84 -8.66
N PRO A 47 -21.49 -11.51 -8.91
CA PRO A 47 -20.62 -10.87 -7.93
C PRO A 47 -20.91 -9.36 -7.82
N MET A 48 -22.08 -9.01 -7.28
CA MET A 48 -22.51 -7.63 -7.15
C MET A 48 -21.76 -6.87 -6.05
N HIS A 49 -21.32 -5.67 -6.36
CA HIS A 49 -20.76 -4.71 -5.42
C HIS A 49 -21.89 -3.80 -4.91
N ARG A 50 -22.05 -3.70 -3.59
CA ARG A 50 -23.18 -2.98 -2.97
C ARG A 50 -22.68 -2.00 -1.91
N PHE A 51 -23.03 -2.22 -0.65
CA PHE A 51 -22.75 -1.27 0.42
C PHE A 51 -21.27 -1.25 0.78
N MET A 52 -20.61 -2.42 0.84
CA MET A 52 -19.20 -2.50 1.22
C MET A 52 -18.29 -1.81 0.21
N HIS A 53 -18.70 -1.71 -1.06
CA HIS A 53 -18.00 -0.96 -2.12
C HIS A 53 -18.48 0.49 -2.26
N THR A 54 -18.78 1.13 -1.12
CA THR A 54 -18.97 2.59 -0.99
C THR A 54 -17.90 3.16 -0.07
N TYR A 55 -17.56 4.45 -0.17
CA TYR A 55 -16.56 5.06 0.72
C TYR A 55 -16.96 4.93 2.19
N LEU A 56 -18.27 4.95 2.47
CA LEU A 56 -18.83 4.68 3.79
C LEU A 56 -18.61 3.22 4.20
N GLY A 57 -18.94 2.27 3.33
CA GLY A 57 -18.79 0.83 3.56
C GLY A 57 -17.34 0.39 3.77
N VAL A 58 -16.41 0.80 2.90
CA VAL A 58 -14.99 0.46 3.07
C VAL A 58 -14.40 1.11 4.31
N THR A 59 -14.87 2.30 4.71
CA THR A 59 -14.43 2.94 5.96
C THR A 59 -14.90 2.14 7.17
N LEU A 60 -16.15 1.65 7.16
CA LEU A 60 -16.64 0.73 8.20
C LEU A 60 -15.83 -0.57 8.21
N ALA A 61 -15.53 -1.15 7.04
CA ALA A 61 -14.70 -2.33 6.89
C ALA A 61 -13.29 -2.12 7.50
N ALA A 62 -12.69 -0.96 7.25
CA ALA A 62 -11.40 -0.59 7.81
C ALA A 62 -11.45 -0.49 9.34
N ILE A 63 -12.50 0.14 9.90
CA ILE A 63 -12.70 0.25 11.35
C ILE A 63 -12.85 -1.15 11.97
N VAL A 64 -13.72 -1.99 11.43
CA VAL A 64 -13.93 -3.38 11.90
C VAL A 64 -12.62 -4.16 11.82
N THR A 65 -11.89 -4.06 10.70
CA THR A 65 -10.57 -4.68 10.52
C THR A 65 -9.61 -4.21 11.61
N ALA A 66 -9.50 -2.90 11.83
CA ALA A 66 -8.55 -2.34 12.78
C ALA A 66 -8.87 -2.70 14.24
N LEU A 67 -10.15 -2.84 14.58
CA LEU A 67 -10.60 -3.23 15.92
C LEU A 67 -10.40 -4.73 16.19
N PHE A 68 -10.72 -5.60 15.23
CA PHE A 68 -10.87 -7.03 15.51
C PHE A 68 -9.80 -7.92 14.86
N ALA A 69 -9.18 -7.49 13.75
CA ALA A 69 -8.27 -8.37 13.00
C ALA A 69 -6.83 -8.36 13.49
N LYS A 70 -6.43 -7.40 14.35
CA LYS A 70 -5.04 -7.26 14.80
C LYS A 70 -4.52 -8.53 15.47
N GLN A 71 -5.25 -9.05 16.45
CA GLN A 71 -4.83 -10.22 17.21
C GLN A 71 -4.78 -11.49 16.34
N PRO A 72 -5.81 -11.82 15.54
CA PRO A 72 -5.73 -12.91 14.56
C PRO A 72 -4.56 -12.78 13.59
N VAL A 73 -4.26 -11.57 13.10
CA VAL A 73 -3.12 -11.30 12.23
C VAL A 73 -1.81 -11.62 12.95
N GLU A 74 -1.61 -11.13 14.17
CA GLU A 74 -0.38 -11.40 14.94
C GLU A 74 -0.21 -12.90 15.25
N TRP A 75 -1.30 -13.62 15.51
CA TRP A 75 -1.27 -15.08 15.63
C TRP A 75 -0.83 -15.75 14.32
N GLY A 76 -1.37 -15.31 13.18
CA GLY A 76 -0.95 -15.78 11.86
C GLY A 76 0.53 -15.51 11.57
N LEU A 77 1.05 -14.33 11.93
CA LEU A 77 2.45 -13.96 11.75
C LEU A 77 3.38 -14.83 12.62
N ARG A 78 3.00 -15.09 13.88
CA ARG A 78 3.72 -16.03 14.76
C ARG A 78 3.73 -17.44 14.22
N TYR A 79 2.56 -17.90 13.74
CA TYR A 79 2.45 -19.22 13.12
C TYR A 79 3.34 -19.33 11.88
N TRP A 80 3.30 -18.33 10.99
CA TRP A 80 4.18 -18.25 9.82
C TRP A 80 5.66 -18.37 10.21
N ASN A 81 6.13 -17.52 11.13
CA ASN A 81 7.51 -17.55 11.59
C ASN A 81 7.91 -18.91 12.19
N SER A 82 7.00 -19.58 12.91
CA SER A 82 7.26 -20.92 13.49
C SER A 82 7.51 -22.01 12.45
N LYS A 83 7.13 -21.79 11.18
CA LYS A 83 7.32 -22.74 10.07
C LYS A 83 8.59 -22.47 9.26
N LEU A 84 9.31 -21.39 9.54
CA LEU A 84 10.52 -21.04 8.80
C LEU A 84 11.76 -21.69 9.40
N SER A 85 12.57 -22.31 8.56
CA SER A 85 13.95 -22.67 8.93
C SER A 85 14.79 -21.42 9.21
N PRO A 86 15.93 -21.52 9.94
CA PRO A 86 16.82 -20.39 10.17
C PRO A 86 17.30 -19.72 8.87
N GLY A 87 17.42 -20.48 7.78
CA GLY A 87 17.76 -19.95 6.46
C GLY A 87 16.66 -19.10 5.85
N GLN A 88 15.41 -19.58 5.93
CA GLN A 88 14.24 -18.88 5.41
C GLN A 88 13.88 -17.66 6.26
N ALA A 89 13.97 -17.77 7.59
CA ALA A 89 13.65 -16.69 8.53
C ALA A 89 14.47 -15.42 8.30
N ARG A 90 15.69 -15.55 7.77
CA ARG A 90 16.52 -14.38 7.38
C ARG A 90 15.83 -13.49 6.36
N TRP A 91 15.07 -14.07 5.42
CA TRP A 91 14.46 -13.33 4.31
C TRP A 91 12.94 -13.22 4.41
N LEU A 92 12.28 -14.26 4.92
CA LEU A 92 10.82 -14.38 4.99
C LEU A 92 10.26 -14.16 6.41
N GLY A 93 11.12 -14.03 7.40
CA GLY A 93 10.72 -13.72 8.77
C GLY A 93 10.08 -12.34 8.86
N CYS A 94 9.00 -12.24 9.63
CA CYS A 94 8.25 -11.01 9.79
C CYS A 94 8.14 -10.62 11.27
N ALA A 95 7.86 -9.35 11.54
CA ALA A 95 7.60 -8.91 12.91
C ALA A 95 6.28 -9.53 13.39
N GLU A 96 6.31 -10.20 14.54
CA GLU A 96 5.15 -10.89 15.12
C GLU A 96 4.14 -9.96 15.77
N THR A 97 4.55 -8.71 16.00
CA THR A 97 3.69 -7.66 16.55
C THR A 97 3.69 -6.45 15.63
N VAL A 98 2.53 -5.83 15.54
CA VAL A 98 2.29 -4.62 14.74
C VAL A 98 1.82 -3.53 15.69
N SER A 99 2.38 -2.32 15.58
CA SER A 99 1.90 -1.20 16.38
C SER A 99 0.46 -0.86 16.00
N LEU A 100 -0.36 -0.46 16.99
CA LEU A 100 -1.76 -0.12 16.76
C LEU A 100 -1.91 0.99 15.69
N PRO A 101 -1.17 2.11 15.73
CA PRO A 101 -1.29 3.13 14.69
C PRO A 101 -0.96 2.59 13.30
N SER A 102 0.05 1.72 13.18
CA SER A 102 0.39 1.16 11.88
C SER A 102 -0.65 0.21 11.34
N PHE A 103 -1.33 -0.50 12.22
CA PHE A 103 -2.43 -1.38 11.87
C PHE A 103 -3.63 -0.58 11.34
N TRP A 104 -4.02 0.49 12.03
CA TRP A 104 -5.08 1.41 11.60
C TRP A 104 -4.77 2.06 10.26
N ILE A 105 -3.56 2.61 10.10
CA ILE A 105 -3.12 3.23 8.84
C ILE A 105 -3.15 2.22 7.70
N GLY A 106 -2.69 0.99 7.95
CA GLY A 106 -2.73 -0.08 6.95
C GLY A 106 -4.15 -0.43 6.52
N ALA A 107 -5.08 -0.59 7.48
CA ALA A 107 -6.47 -0.91 7.19
C ALA A 107 -7.18 0.21 6.39
N LEU A 108 -6.97 1.48 6.78
CA LEU A 108 -7.57 2.63 6.10
C LEU A 108 -7.05 2.79 4.67
N ILE A 109 -5.72 2.75 4.48
CA ILE A 109 -5.13 2.84 3.13
C ILE A 109 -5.56 1.66 2.28
N GLY A 110 -5.62 0.44 2.85
CA GLY A 110 -6.16 -0.75 2.18
C GLY A 110 -7.56 -0.52 1.65
N ALA A 111 -8.48 -0.17 2.54
CA ALA A 111 -9.88 0.05 2.21
C ALA A 111 -10.11 1.17 1.18
N TRP A 112 -9.44 2.31 1.35
CA TRP A 112 -9.64 3.46 0.45
C TRP A 112 -8.99 3.25 -0.91
N SER A 113 -7.82 2.60 -0.96
CA SER A 113 -7.22 2.22 -2.25
C SER A 113 -8.07 1.17 -2.96
N HIS A 114 -8.71 0.27 -2.22
CA HIS A 114 -9.55 -0.77 -2.79
C HIS A 114 -10.72 -0.19 -3.57
N ILE A 115 -11.58 0.60 -2.92
CA ILE A 115 -12.70 1.25 -3.63
C ILE A 115 -12.23 2.17 -4.75
N TRP A 116 -11.09 2.86 -4.57
CA TRP A 116 -10.56 3.74 -5.59
C TRP A 116 -10.18 2.97 -6.86
N LEU A 117 -9.55 1.79 -6.72
CA LEU A 117 -9.24 0.91 -7.84
C LEU A 117 -10.52 0.31 -8.46
N ASP A 118 -11.40 -0.21 -7.62
CA ASP A 118 -12.66 -0.83 -8.05
C ASP A 118 -13.58 0.15 -8.79
N ALA A 119 -13.56 1.42 -8.42
CA ALA A 119 -14.31 2.47 -9.11
C ALA A 119 -13.86 2.71 -10.56
N PHE A 120 -12.67 2.28 -10.99
CA PHE A 120 -12.30 2.34 -12.41
C PHE A 120 -12.80 1.12 -13.20
N MET A 121 -12.89 -0.04 -12.54
CA MET A 121 -13.05 -1.34 -13.20
C MET A 121 -14.48 -1.88 -13.15
N HIS A 122 -15.24 -1.61 -12.09
CA HIS A 122 -16.54 -2.22 -11.84
C HIS A 122 -17.70 -1.24 -12.12
N ILE A 123 -18.53 -1.60 -13.11
CA ILE A 123 -19.64 -0.76 -13.59
C ILE A 123 -20.73 -0.55 -12.53
N ASP A 124 -20.86 -1.50 -11.61
CA ASP A 124 -21.86 -1.53 -10.54
C ASP A 124 -21.37 -0.85 -9.26
N VAL A 125 -20.10 -0.49 -9.15
CA VAL A 125 -19.55 0.24 -8.00
C VAL A 125 -20.05 1.68 -7.98
N GLN A 126 -20.57 2.11 -6.84
CA GLN A 126 -21.17 3.44 -6.62
C GLN A 126 -20.49 4.16 -5.44
N PRO A 127 -19.30 4.75 -5.64
CA PRO A 127 -18.42 5.11 -4.52
C PRO A 127 -19.02 6.05 -3.49
N TRP A 128 -19.88 6.97 -3.92
CA TRP A 128 -20.48 8.02 -3.09
C TRP A 128 -21.91 7.72 -2.64
N SER A 129 -22.43 6.52 -2.90
CA SER A 129 -23.74 6.08 -2.40
C SER A 129 -23.76 6.05 -0.86
N PRO A 130 -24.89 6.42 -0.20
CA PRO A 130 -26.19 6.81 -0.78
C PRO A 130 -26.32 8.31 -1.09
N PHE A 131 -25.29 9.11 -0.82
CA PHE A 131 -25.38 10.58 -0.91
C PHE A 131 -25.33 11.10 -2.34
N ASN A 132 -24.56 10.46 -3.20
CA ASN A 132 -24.46 10.80 -4.62
C ASN A 132 -24.27 9.53 -5.46
N PRO A 133 -25.36 8.87 -5.87
CA PRO A 133 -25.29 7.71 -6.75
C PRO A 133 -24.66 8.10 -8.10
N GLY A 134 -23.73 7.29 -8.57
CA GLY A 134 -22.98 7.48 -9.79
C GLY A 134 -21.50 7.12 -9.59
N ASN A 135 -20.83 6.87 -10.71
CA ASN A 135 -19.39 6.65 -10.74
C ASN A 135 -18.78 7.36 -11.96
N SER A 136 -18.28 8.58 -11.74
CA SER A 136 -17.60 9.35 -12.78
C SER A 136 -16.19 8.86 -13.11
N GLN A 137 -15.63 7.96 -12.28
CA GLN A 137 -14.30 7.39 -12.48
C GLN A 137 -14.33 6.15 -13.39
N GLN A 138 -15.49 5.54 -13.55
CA GLN A 138 -15.65 4.30 -14.31
C GLN A 138 -15.13 4.46 -15.74
N GLY A 139 -14.17 3.62 -16.11
CA GLY A 139 -13.59 3.59 -17.45
C GLY A 139 -12.64 4.74 -17.81
N LEU A 140 -12.28 5.64 -16.87
CA LEU A 140 -11.26 6.68 -17.13
C LEU A 140 -9.86 6.08 -17.40
N ILE A 141 -9.60 4.89 -16.87
CA ILE A 141 -8.40 4.10 -17.10
C ILE A 141 -8.85 2.70 -17.55
N SER A 142 -8.17 2.13 -18.56
CA SER A 142 -8.50 0.77 -18.99
C SER A 142 -8.16 -0.25 -17.90
N MET A 143 -8.90 -1.36 -17.86
CA MET A 143 -8.64 -2.45 -16.91
C MET A 143 -7.20 -2.98 -17.05
N GLU A 144 -6.68 -3.07 -18.27
CA GLU A 144 -5.30 -3.47 -18.55
C GLU A 144 -4.29 -2.50 -17.92
N ALA A 145 -4.47 -1.20 -18.13
CA ALA A 145 -3.59 -0.18 -17.55
C ALA A 145 -3.64 -0.20 -16.01
N LEU A 146 -4.83 -0.40 -15.42
CA LEU A 146 -5.00 -0.52 -13.98
C LEU A 146 -4.24 -1.73 -13.41
N HIS A 147 -4.34 -2.90 -14.06
CA HIS A 147 -3.58 -4.09 -13.67
C HIS A 147 -2.07 -3.89 -13.80
N VAL A 148 -1.60 -3.25 -14.87
CA VAL A 148 -0.18 -2.91 -15.05
C VAL A 148 0.31 -1.97 -13.95
N LEU A 149 -0.46 -0.93 -13.62
CA LEU A 149 -0.12 -0.01 -12.53
C LEU A 149 -0.01 -0.75 -11.19
N CYS A 150 -0.96 -1.64 -10.90
CA CYS A 150 -0.92 -2.48 -9.71
C CYS A 150 0.31 -3.39 -9.67
N LEU A 151 0.61 -4.06 -10.78
CA LEU A 151 1.77 -4.94 -10.92
C LEU A 151 3.08 -4.17 -10.72
N LEU A 152 3.24 -3.03 -11.39
CA LEU A 152 4.41 -2.17 -11.26
C LEU A 152 4.56 -1.67 -9.82
N GLY A 153 3.46 -1.28 -9.16
CA GLY A 153 3.45 -0.94 -7.73
C GLY A 153 3.97 -2.09 -6.86
N GLY A 154 3.52 -3.31 -7.12
CA GLY A 154 3.99 -4.52 -6.44
C GLY A 154 5.49 -4.75 -6.63
N VAL A 155 5.97 -4.71 -7.88
CA VAL A 155 7.40 -4.88 -8.22
C VAL A 155 8.26 -3.82 -7.55
N LEU A 156 7.89 -2.54 -7.68
CA LEU A 156 8.63 -1.43 -7.06
C LEU A 156 8.62 -1.53 -5.54
N GLY A 157 7.49 -1.89 -4.94
CA GLY A 157 7.36 -2.12 -3.50
C GLY A 157 8.30 -3.24 -3.01
N LEU A 158 8.34 -4.37 -3.71
CA LEU A 158 9.25 -5.47 -3.40
C LEU A 158 10.72 -5.05 -3.53
N LEU A 159 11.10 -4.35 -4.60
CA LEU A 159 12.45 -3.84 -4.78
C LEU A 159 12.87 -2.92 -3.63
N LEU A 160 12.00 -1.99 -3.21
CA LEU A 160 12.26 -1.09 -2.08
C LEU A 160 12.41 -1.85 -0.76
N LEU A 161 11.58 -2.86 -0.51
CA LEU A 161 11.65 -3.66 0.72
C LEU A 161 12.90 -4.54 0.75
N SER A 162 13.23 -5.20 -0.37
CA SER A 162 14.46 -5.97 -0.51
C SER A 162 15.69 -5.09 -0.35
N TRP A 163 15.70 -3.89 -0.95
CA TRP A 163 16.77 -2.91 -0.76
C TRP A 163 16.92 -2.52 0.71
N LYS A 164 15.82 -2.13 1.38
CA LYS A 164 15.83 -1.78 2.80
C LYS A 164 16.33 -2.93 3.69
N HIS A 165 15.94 -4.16 3.36
CA HIS A 165 16.40 -5.35 4.07
C HIS A 165 17.90 -5.59 3.85
N TRP A 166 18.36 -5.55 2.61
CA TRP A 166 19.77 -5.71 2.25
C TRP A 166 20.65 -4.65 2.93
N VAL A 167 20.26 -3.38 2.87
CA VAL A 167 21.00 -2.30 3.54
C VAL A 167 21.13 -2.56 5.04
N ARG A 168 20.07 -3.01 5.71
CA ARG A 168 20.08 -3.30 7.16
C ARG A 168 20.90 -4.51 7.56
N THR A 169 20.98 -5.51 6.69
CA THR A 169 21.69 -6.78 6.95
C THR A 169 23.12 -6.77 6.40
N SER A 170 23.46 -5.81 5.54
CA SER A 170 24.79 -5.64 4.97
C SER A 170 25.81 -5.30 6.07
N PRO A 171 26.97 -5.98 6.11
CA PRO A 171 28.05 -5.63 7.04
C PRO A 171 28.59 -4.21 6.79
N TYR A 172 28.33 -3.64 5.62
CA TYR A 172 28.72 -2.28 5.24
C TYR A 172 27.70 -1.21 5.64
N TYR A 173 26.63 -1.54 6.38
CA TYR A 173 25.57 -0.59 6.76
C TYR A 173 26.09 0.76 7.32
N PRO A 174 27.09 0.80 8.22
CA PRO A 174 27.61 2.08 8.73
C PRO A 174 28.21 2.95 7.62
N THR A 175 28.87 2.33 6.65
CA THR A 175 29.50 2.99 5.50
C THR A 175 28.45 3.43 4.48
N ILE A 176 27.46 2.59 4.17
CA ILE A 176 26.34 2.93 3.27
C ILE A 176 25.56 4.10 3.85
N LYS A 177 25.26 4.08 5.16
CA LYS A 177 24.55 5.17 5.84
C LYS A 177 25.36 6.47 5.75
N LYS A 178 26.66 6.44 6.03
CA LYS A 178 27.56 7.59 5.87
C LYS A 178 27.58 8.12 4.44
N TRP A 179 27.67 7.24 3.44
CA TRP A 179 27.64 7.59 2.02
C TRP A 179 26.34 8.28 1.63
N ILE A 180 25.18 7.73 2.02
CA ILE A 180 23.87 8.34 1.72
C ILE A 180 23.79 9.76 2.32
N TRP A 181 24.18 9.94 3.58
CA TRP A 181 24.19 11.27 4.20
C TRP A 181 25.19 12.22 3.54
N TRP A 182 26.35 11.71 3.12
CA TRP A 182 27.33 12.48 2.35
C TRP A 182 26.77 12.92 1.00
N THR A 183 26.17 12.03 0.22
CA THR A 183 25.63 12.35 -1.10
C THR A 183 24.46 13.34 -1.00
N ILE A 184 23.54 13.15 -0.05
CA ILE A 184 22.42 14.06 0.18
C ILE A 184 22.95 15.43 0.67
N GLY A 185 23.84 15.43 1.67
CA GLY A 185 24.40 16.66 2.20
C GLY A 185 25.22 17.45 1.17
N TYR A 186 26.05 16.75 0.39
CA TYR A 186 26.85 17.34 -0.68
C TYR A 186 25.98 17.86 -1.83
N GLY A 187 24.95 17.12 -2.25
CA GLY A 187 23.98 17.58 -3.22
C GLY A 187 23.22 18.83 -2.77
N LEU A 188 22.84 18.89 -1.48
CA LEU A 188 22.19 20.06 -0.89
C LEU A 188 23.14 21.28 -0.86
N LEU A 189 24.41 21.07 -0.53
CA LEU A 189 25.44 22.12 -0.53
C LEU A 189 25.70 22.67 -1.94
N ILE A 190 25.75 21.80 -2.96
CA ILE A 190 25.87 22.23 -4.36
C ILE A 190 24.64 23.05 -4.76
N TYR A 191 23.43 22.58 -4.43
CA TYR A 191 22.20 23.28 -4.76
C TYR A 191 22.13 24.66 -4.09
N ILE A 192 22.46 24.75 -2.80
CA ILE A 192 22.52 26.01 -2.05
C ILE A 192 23.59 26.93 -2.65
N GLY A 193 24.79 26.41 -2.94
CA GLY A 193 25.86 27.17 -3.57
C GLY A 193 25.46 27.72 -4.95
N TYR A 194 24.79 26.91 -5.77
CA TYR A 194 24.26 27.33 -7.07
C TYR A 194 23.18 28.39 -6.91
N PHE A 195 22.26 28.23 -5.96
CA PHE A 195 21.20 29.19 -5.66
C PHE A 195 21.77 30.55 -5.25
N TYR A 196 22.72 30.59 -4.31
CA TYR A 196 23.38 31.83 -3.89
C TYR A 196 24.24 32.45 -5.00
N TYR A 197 24.93 31.64 -5.80
CA TYR A 197 25.67 32.13 -6.97
C TYR A 197 24.74 32.77 -8.01
N SER A 198 23.57 32.17 -8.26
CA SER A 198 22.55 32.70 -9.16
C SER A 198 22.00 34.04 -8.68
N LEU A 199 21.72 34.18 -7.38
CA LEU A 199 21.29 35.43 -6.76
C LEU A 199 22.38 36.52 -6.83
N ALA A 200 23.63 36.16 -6.51
CA ALA A 200 24.74 37.10 -6.49
C ALA A 200 25.15 37.59 -7.89
N THR A 201 24.91 36.80 -8.94
CA THR A 201 25.26 37.14 -10.32
C THR A 201 24.09 37.70 -11.13
N GLY A 202 22.91 37.90 -10.51
CA GLY A 202 21.73 38.44 -11.18
C GLY A 202 21.22 37.58 -12.34
N ARG A 203 21.50 36.26 -12.32
CA ARG A 203 21.07 35.32 -13.37
C ARG A 203 19.66 34.76 -13.14
N GLU A 204 18.77 35.53 -12.52
CA GLU A 204 17.33 35.31 -12.72
C GLU A 204 16.94 35.84 -14.11
N ARG A 205 17.33 35.12 -15.16
CA ARG A 205 16.66 35.30 -16.46
C ARG A 205 15.50 34.33 -16.53
N VAL A 206 14.31 34.92 -16.43
CA VAL A 206 13.10 34.58 -17.20
C VAL A 206 13.36 33.53 -18.29
N THR A 207 12.83 32.34 -18.08
CA THR A 207 11.87 31.60 -18.95
C THR A 207 11.40 30.38 -18.19
#